data_AF-A0A3D0QCM2-F1
#
_entry.id   AF-A0A3D0QCM2-F1
#
_cell.length_a   1.000
_cell.length_b   1.000
_cell.length_c   1.000
_cell.angle_alpha   90.00
_cell.angle_beta   90.00
_cell.angle_gamma   90.00
#
_symmetry.space_group_name_H-M   'P 1'
#
loop_
_entity.id
_entity.type
_entity.pdbx_description
1 polymer ?
#
loop_
_entity_poly.entity_id
_entity_poly.type
_entity_poly.pdbx_seq_one_letter_code
_entity_poly.pdbx_strand_id
1 'polypeptide(L)' 'PKGFQRAEFLQEKGFIDIVLHRKDLKETITKVLNMLQD' A
#
# COMPACT_ATOMS: atom_id res chain seq x y z
N PRO A 1 11.42 -10.37 14.43
CA PRO A 1 11.03 -11.25 13.30
C PRO A 1 11.84 -10.91 12.05
N LYS A 2 12.09 -11.86 11.13
CA LYS A 2 12.76 -11.55 9.87
C LYS A 2 11.94 -10.50 9.11
N GLY A 3 12.58 -9.44 8.65
CA GLY A 3 11.91 -8.36 7.91
C GLY A 3 10.98 -7.47 8.76
N PHE A 4 11.00 -7.61 10.08
CA PHE A 4 10.32 -6.67 10.98
C PHE A 4 10.74 -5.23 10.65
N GLN A 5 9.78 -4.29 10.71
CA GLN A 5 9.89 -2.89 10.27
C GLN A 5 9.91 -2.65 8.75
N ARG A 6 9.86 -3.69 7.92
CA ARG A 6 9.62 -3.52 6.48
C ARG A 6 8.12 -3.46 6.17
N ALA A 7 7.76 -2.73 5.12
CA ALA A 7 6.36 -2.59 4.71
C ALA A 7 5.75 -3.95 4.33
N GLU A 8 6.54 -4.83 3.71
CA GLU A 8 6.13 -6.18 3.32
C GLU A 8 5.77 -7.04 4.54
N PHE A 9 6.50 -6.90 5.65
CA PHE A 9 6.15 -7.62 6.88
C PHE A 9 4.78 -7.19 7.42
N LEU A 10 4.44 -5.91 7.32
CA LEU A 10 3.12 -5.41 7.75
C LEU A 10 2.01 -5.80 6.78
N GLN A 11 2.32 -5.88 5.48
CA GLN A 11 1.42 -6.40 4.46
C GLN A 11 1.09 -7.88 4.69
N GLU A 12 2.09 -8.73 4.97
CA GLU A 12 1.89 -10.14 5.33
C GLU A 12 1.00 -10.33 6.58
N LYS A 13 0.93 -9.31 7.46
CA LYS A 13 0.09 -9.31 8.66
C LYS A 13 -1.29 -8.70 8.45
N GLY A 14 -1.60 -8.21 7.24
CA GLY A 14 -2.87 -7.60 6.90
C GLY A 14 -3.04 -6.16 7.42
N PHE A 15 -1.96 -5.49 7.82
CA PHE A 15 -2.01 -4.09 8.27
C PHE A 15 -1.80 -3.08 7.13
N ILE A 16 -1.28 -3.53 5.99
CA ILE A 16 -1.04 -2.70 4.80
C ILE A 16 -1.60 -3.45 3.59
N ASP A 17 -2.44 -2.78 2.81
CA ASP A 17 -3.02 -3.38 1.59
C ASP A 17 -2.06 -3.28 0.39
N ILE A 18 -1.39 -2.13 0.22
CA ILE A 18 -0.59 -1.84 -0.98
C ILE A 18 0.82 -1.37 -0.61
N VAL A 19 1.82 -2.08 -1.13
CA VAL A 19 3.23 -1.68 -1.15
C VAL A 19 3.62 -1.46 -2.61
N LEU A 20 4.10 -0.27 -2.98
CA LEU A 20 4.37 0.11 -4.36
C LEU A 20 5.58 1.06 -4.48
N HIS A 21 6.13 1.21 -5.69
CA HIS A 21 7.22 2.15 -5.94
C HIS A 21 6.72 3.59 -5.95
N ARG A 22 7.53 4.53 -5.42
CA ARG A 22 7.13 5.95 -5.32
C ARG A 22 6.65 6.58 -6.63
N LYS A 23 7.19 6.16 -7.78
CA LYS A 23 6.79 6.66 -9.10
C LYS A 23 5.30 6.38 -9.44
N ASP A 24 4.72 5.33 -8.85
CA ASP A 24 3.34 4.89 -9.11
C ASP A 24 2.34 5.43 -8.07
N LEU A 25 2.82 6.21 -7.09
CA LEU A 25 2.02 6.68 -5.95
C LEU A 25 0.84 7.55 -6.37
N LYS A 26 1.09 8.53 -7.26
CA LYS A 26 0.04 9.46 -7.70
C LYS A 26 -1.10 8.73 -8.40
N GLU A 27 -0.77 7.83 -9.32
CA GLU A 27 -1.75 7.05 -10.05
C GLU A 27 -2.58 6.15 -9.11
N THR A 28 -1.91 5.48 -8.17
CA THR A 28 -2.57 4.58 -7.22
C THR A 28 -3.52 5.34 -6.28
N ILE A 29 -3.09 6.48 -5.75
CA ILE A 29 -3.95 7.32 -4.89
C ILE A 29 -5.18 7.77 -5.66
N THR A 30 -5.04 8.27 -6.90
CA THR A 30 -6.19 8.68 -7.72
C THR A 30 -7.17 7.53 -7.93
N LYS A 31 -6.67 6.32 -8.23
CA LYS A 31 -7.52 5.12 -8.40
C LYS A 31 -8.29 4.80 -7.13
N VAL A 32 -7.61 4.74 -5.98
CA VAL A 32 -8.25 4.44 -4.68
C VAL A 32 -9.29 5.49 -4.33
N LEU A 33 -8.99 6.78 -4.49
CA LEU A 33 -9.95 7.84 -4.23
C LEU A 33 -11.19 7.73 -5.13
N ASN A 34 -11.01 7.48 -6.43
CA ASN A 34 -12.14 7.29 -7.36
C ASN A 34 -12.99 6.06 -7.01
N MET A 35 -12.39 5.01 -6.43
CA MET A 35 -13.13 3.83 -5.98
C MET A 35 -13.96 4.08 -4.72
N LEU A 36 -13.59 5.08 -3.91
CA LEU A 36 -14.24 5.41 -2.63
C LEU A 36 -15.17 6.62 -2.73
N GLN A 37 -15.10 7.37 -3.84
CA GLN A 37 -16.01 8.47 -4.16
C GLN A 37 -17.24 7.92 -4.87
N ASP A 38 -18.18 7.40 -4.08
CA ASP A 38 -19.58 7.26 -4.52
C ASP A 38 -20.27 8.65 -4.60
#